data_AF-A0A173Z327-F1
#
_entry.id   AF-A0A173Z327-F1
#
_cell.length_a   1.000
_cell.length_b   1.000
_cell.length_c   1.000
_cell.angle_alpha   90.00
_cell.angle_beta   90.00
_cell.angle_gamma   90.00
#
_symmetry.space_group_name_H-M   'P 1'
#
loop_
_entity.id
_entity.type
_entity.pdbx_description
1 polymer ?
#
loop_
_entity_poly.entity_id
_entity_poly.type
_entity_poly.pdbx_seq_one_letter_code
_entity_poly.pdbx_strand_id
1 'polypeptide(L)'
;MSRLQKLLGVGKGYLERLPPVDVHKLLRLILLNLPYIMIFYVGNKLAWLYQYCAGNSMIERLIVLVLNFQLAFSRILPSMHKNELLVGLTGAVGVKLMVYLKGKNAKKFRQGVEYGSARWGTAKDIAPFIDPIFENNILLTMTERLTMNGRPKNPKFARNKNVIVIGGSGSGKTRFYVKPNLMQMGKYISYVVTDPKGSARRSSLKRTGTSQLNHCLL
;
A
#
# COMPACT_ATOMS: atom_id res chain seq x y z
N MET A 1 -7.72 18.59 -34.05
CA MET A 1 -6.58 19.52 -33.88
C MET A 1 -7.12 20.93 -33.71
N SER A 2 -6.91 21.55 -32.55
CA SER A 2 -7.58 22.79 -32.16
C SER A 2 -6.83 24.04 -32.65
N ARG A 3 -7.58 25.09 -33.00
CA ARG A 3 -7.09 26.40 -33.53
C ARG A 3 -6.04 27.10 -32.64
N LEU A 4 -5.88 26.67 -31.39
CA LEU A 4 -4.88 27.13 -30.43
C LEU A 4 -3.43 26.82 -30.85
N GLN A 5 -3.18 25.72 -31.57
CA GLN A 5 -1.80 25.34 -31.97
C GLN A 5 -1.21 26.24 -33.06
N LYS A 6 -2.04 26.88 -33.89
CA LYS A 6 -1.58 27.81 -34.95
C LYS A 6 -1.23 29.20 -34.43
N LEU A 7 -1.84 29.62 -33.31
CA LEU A 7 -1.64 30.96 -32.73
C LEU A 7 -0.34 31.11 -31.94
N LEU A 8 0.24 30.01 -31.45
CA LEU A 8 1.37 30.04 -30.53
C LEU A 8 2.75 29.88 -31.17
N GLY A 9 2.87 29.68 -32.49
CA GLY A 9 4.17 29.65 -33.18
C GLY A 9 5.19 28.63 -32.64
N VAL A 10 4.74 27.62 -31.87
CA VAL A 10 5.64 26.63 -31.26
C VAL A 10 5.93 25.54 -32.27
N GLY A 11 7.17 25.50 -32.77
CA GLY A 11 7.64 24.49 -33.71
C GLY A 11 7.46 23.07 -33.17
N LYS A 12 7.01 22.15 -34.05
CA LYS A 12 6.73 20.73 -33.76
C LYS A 12 7.86 19.99 -33.02
N GLY A 13 9.12 20.41 -33.19
CA GLY A 13 10.30 19.72 -32.65
C GLY A 13 10.47 19.77 -31.12
N TYR A 14 9.81 20.70 -30.41
CA TYR A 14 9.93 20.79 -28.95
C TYR A 14 8.99 19.83 -28.21
N LEU A 15 7.87 19.43 -28.83
CA LEU A 15 6.90 18.52 -28.23
C LEU A 15 7.35 17.05 -28.24
N GLU A 16 8.26 16.67 -29.15
CA GLU A 16 8.79 15.29 -29.26
C GLU A 16 9.89 14.95 -28.25
N ARG A 17 10.48 15.94 -27.57
CA ARG A 17 11.57 15.73 -26.60
C ARG A 17 11.12 15.58 -25.14
N LEU A 18 9.82 15.66 -24.87
CA LEU A 18 9.30 15.51 -23.52
C LEU A 18 9.01 14.03 -23.24
N PRO A 19 9.42 13.48 -22.07
CA PRO A 19 9.03 12.12 -21.69
C PRO A 19 7.50 12.02 -21.74
N PRO A 20 6.91 10.85 -22.06
CA PRO A 20 5.45 10.70 -22.04
C PRO A 20 4.95 10.98 -20.62
N VAL A 21 4.52 12.21 -20.38
CA VAL A 21 3.95 12.62 -19.10
C VAL A 21 2.58 11.98 -19.05
N ASP A 22 2.44 10.96 -18.21
CA ASP A 22 1.15 10.37 -17.84
C ASP A 22 0.24 11.51 -17.35
N VAL A 23 -0.62 12.02 -18.22
CA VAL A 23 -1.54 13.13 -17.92
C VAL A 23 -2.39 12.83 -16.70
N HIS A 24 -2.75 11.56 -16.48
CA HIS A 24 -3.44 11.10 -15.27
C HIS A 24 -2.61 11.21 -13.99
N LYS A 25 -1.29 10.90 -14.04
CA LYS A 25 -0.40 11.06 -12.88
C LYS A 25 -0.16 12.53 -12.58
N LEU A 26 0.03 13.35 -13.62
CA LEU A 26 0.20 14.80 -13.47
C LEU A 26 -1.06 15.45 -12.88
N LEU A 27 -2.24 15.14 -13.41
CA LEU A 27 -3.51 15.67 -12.92
C LEU A 27 -3.74 15.27 -11.46
N ARG A 28 -3.42 14.03 -11.08
CA ARG A 28 -3.51 13.56 -9.70
C ARG A 28 -2.55 14.31 -8.77
N LEU A 29 -1.34 14.60 -9.24
CA LEU A 29 -0.35 15.38 -8.49
C LEU A 29 -0.80 16.83 -8.28
N ILE A 30 -1.37 17.46 -9.30
CA ILE A 30 -1.92 18.82 -9.23
C ILE A 30 -3.11 18.85 -8.27
N LEU A 31 -4.05 17.92 -8.41
CA LEU A 31 -5.24 17.84 -7.56
C LEU A 31 -4.88 17.60 -6.09
N LEU A 32 -3.87 16.76 -5.81
CA LEU A 32 -3.38 16.51 -4.46
C LEU A 32 -2.74 17.77 -3.83
N ASN A 33 -2.13 18.65 -4.65
CA ASN A 33 -1.48 19.86 -4.16
C ASN A 33 -2.39 21.11 -4.14
N LEU A 34 -3.55 21.06 -4.81
CA LEU A 34 -4.54 22.13 -4.88
C LEU A 34 -4.89 22.78 -3.53
N PRO A 35 -5.18 22.04 -2.43
CA PRO A 35 -5.50 22.67 -1.15
C PRO A 35 -4.34 23.50 -0.57
N TYR A 36 -3.08 23.09 -0.80
CA TYR A 36 -1.92 23.86 -0.34
C TYR A 36 -1.72 25.14 -1.16
N ILE A 37 -2.03 25.09 -2.46
CA ILE A 37 -2.01 26.26 -3.34
C ILE A 37 -3.07 27.28 -2.90
N MET A 38 -4.26 26.82 -2.49
CA MET A 38 -5.30 27.68 -1.94
C MET A 38 -4.87 28.35 -0.62
N ILE A 39 -4.24 27.61 0.28
CA ILE A 39 -3.72 28.14 1.55
C ILE A 39 -2.62 29.18 1.28
N PHE A 40 -1.71 28.90 0.35
CA PHE A 40 -0.70 29.86 -0.09
C PHE A 40 -1.33 31.15 -0.61
N TYR A 41 -2.36 31.04 -1.47
CA TYR A 41 -3.07 32.17 -2.05
C TYR A 41 -3.75 33.03 -0.97
N VAL A 42 -4.52 32.42 -0.07
CA VAL A 42 -5.21 33.14 1.01
C VAL A 42 -4.20 33.78 1.98
N GLY A 43 -3.14 33.07 2.35
CA GLY A 43 -2.10 33.60 3.23
C GLY A 43 -1.37 34.81 2.63
N ASN A 44 -1.06 34.76 1.33
CA ASN A 44 -0.46 35.89 0.61
C ASN A 44 -1.39 37.11 0.58
N LYS A 45 -2.70 36.90 0.35
CA LYS A 45 -3.70 37.97 0.33
C LYS A 45 -3.91 38.65 1.67
N LEU A 46 -3.96 37.86 2.74
CA LEU A 46 -4.10 38.41 4.10
C LEU A 46 -2.85 39.18 4.50
N ALA A 47 -1.66 38.69 4.14
CA ALA A 47 -0.41 39.38 4.40
C ALA A 47 -0.31 40.73 3.66
N TRP A 48 -0.83 40.80 2.42
CA TRP A 48 -0.94 42.05 1.67
C TRP A 48 -1.88 43.02 2.39
N LEU A 49 -3.12 42.62 2.70
CA LEU A 49 -4.09 43.50 3.36
C LEU A 49 -3.56 44.01 4.71
N TYR A 50 -2.84 43.17 5.46
CA TYR A 50 -2.24 43.54 6.74
C TYR A 50 -1.23 44.69 6.62
N GLN A 51 -0.51 44.80 5.50
CA GLN A 51 0.44 45.89 5.27
C GLN A 51 -0.23 47.22 4.97
N TYR A 52 -1.45 47.20 4.41
CA TYR A 52 -2.22 48.40 4.07
C TYR A 52 -3.21 48.82 5.17
N CYS A 53 -3.40 48.03 6.23
CA CYS A 53 -4.23 48.39 7.38
C CYS A 53 -3.54 49.45 8.27
N ALA A 54 -4.20 50.58 8.46
CA ALA A 54 -3.78 51.61 9.43
C ALA A 54 -4.16 51.18 10.86
N GLY A 55 -3.20 51.30 11.79
CA GLY A 55 -3.40 50.99 13.21
C GLY A 55 -2.11 51.21 14.00
N ASN A 56 -2.24 51.71 15.23
CA ASN A 56 -1.11 52.03 16.11
C ASN A 56 -0.58 50.79 16.83
N SER A 57 -1.45 49.79 17.04
CA SER A 57 -1.10 48.50 17.63
C SER A 57 -1.29 47.34 16.63
N MET A 58 -0.54 46.25 16.80
CA MET A 58 -0.67 45.05 15.95
C MET A 58 -2.08 44.43 16.00
N ILE A 59 -2.77 44.61 17.13
CA ILE A 59 -4.11 44.07 17.38
C ILE A 59 -5.17 44.89 16.62
N GLU A 60 -5.06 46.22 16.61
CA GLU A 60 -5.94 47.07 15.81
C GLU A 60 -5.84 46.74 14.32
N ARG A 61 -4.63 46.51 13.80
CA ARG A 61 -4.42 46.12 12.40
C ARG A 61 -5.08 44.76 12.07
N LEU A 62 -5.09 43.82 13.01
CA LEU A 62 -5.79 42.55 12.86
C LEU A 62 -7.32 42.72 12.84
N ILE A 63 -7.86 43.57 13.72
CA ILE A 63 -9.31 43.86 13.76
C ILE A 63 -9.76 44.50 12.44
N VAL A 64 -9.02 45.50 11.95
CA VAL A 64 -9.31 46.18 10.67
C VAL A 64 -9.20 45.22 9.49
N LEU A 65 -8.26 44.28 9.52
CA LEU A 65 -8.11 43.24 8.51
C LEU A 65 -9.31 42.30 8.45
N VAL A 66 -9.84 41.86 9.60
CA VAL A 66 -11.02 40.98 9.65
C VAL A 66 -12.26 41.71 9.13
N LEU A 67 -12.45 42.97 9.51
CA LEU A 67 -13.56 43.80 9.05
C LEU A 67 -13.50 44.08 7.54
N ASN A 68 -12.30 44.24 6.99
CA ASN A 68 -12.08 44.56 5.58
C ASN A 68 -11.63 43.34 4.74
N PHE A 69 -11.89 42.13 5.22
CA PHE A 69 -11.47 40.90 4.57
C PHE A 69 -11.91 40.81 3.10
N GLN A 70 -13.07 41.38 2.78
CA GLN A 70 -13.63 41.42 1.42
C GLN A 70 -12.72 42.18 0.43
N LEU A 71 -12.01 43.22 0.89
CA LEU A 71 -11.11 44.01 0.05
C LEU A 71 -9.88 43.21 -0.39
N ALA A 72 -9.46 42.20 0.37
CA ALA A 72 -8.34 41.32 -0.01
C ALA A 72 -8.62 40.49 -1.28
N PHE A 73 -9.91 40.22 -1.59
CA PHE A 73 -10.33 39.42 -2.74
C PHE A 73 -10.75 40.25 -3.95
N SER A 74 -10.75 41.58 -3.85
CA SER A 74 -11.08 42.49 -4.96
C SER A 74 -10.13 42.35 -6.16
N ARG A 75 -8.87 41.93 -5.91
CA ARG A 75 -7.87 41.70 -6.95
C ARG A 75 -7.55 40.20 -7.04
N ILE A 76 -7.65 39.64 -8.24
CA ILE A 76 -7.44 38.19 -8.46
C ILE A 76 -5.95 37.79 -8.41
N LEU A 77 -5.03 38.72 -8.69
CA LEU A 77 -3.59 38.42 -8.75
C LEU A 77 -2.92 38.43 -7.36
N PRO A 78 -2.10 37.42 -7.02
CA PRO A 78 -1.30 37.43 -5.79
C PRO A 78 -0.27 38.58 -5.85
N SER A 79 0.11 39.06 -4.68
CA SER A 79 1.06 40.16 -4.59
C SER A 79 2.50 39.63 -4.54
N MET A 80 3.40 40.33 -5.25
CA MET A 80 4.77 39.89 -5.55
C MET A 80 5.80 40.41 -4.53
N HIS A 81 5.37 40.97 -3.41
CA HIS A 81 6.27 41.43 -2.36
C HIS A 81 6.87 40.24 -1.59
N LYS A 82 8.18 40.32 -1.32
CA LYS A 82 8.96 39.23 -0.69
C LYS A 82 8.36 38.75 0.64
N ASN A 83 7.87 39.67 1.46
CA ASN A 83 7.31 39.37 2.79
C ASN A 83 5.99 38.60 2.71
N GLU A 84 5.15 38.90 1.73
CA GLU A 84 3.82 38.29 1.57
C GLU A 84 3.93 36.90 0.93
N LEU A 85 4.88 36.74 0.02
CA LEU A 85 5.24 35.44 -0.55
C LEU A 85 5.81 34.51 0.54
N LEU A 86 6.63 35.06 1.44
CA LEU A 86 7.19 34.30 2.56
C LEU A 86 6.08 33.81 3.49
N VAL A 87 5.11 34.67 3.86
CA VAL A 87 3.98 34.31 4.73
C VAL A 87 3.08 33.25 4.10
N GLY A 88 2.77 33.38 2.80
CA GLY A 88 2.03 32.35 2.07
C GLY A 88 2.77 31.01 2.04
N LEU A 89 4.09 31.03 1.80
CA LEU A 89 4.91 29.84 1.69
C LEU A 89 5.05 29.12 3.04
N THR A 90 5.33 29.86 4.12
CA THR A 90 5.44 29.29 5.47
C THR A 90 4.12 28.67 5.92
N GLY A 91 2.98 29.30 5.63
CA GLY A 91 1.66 28.75 5.88
C GLY A 91 1.41 27.43 5.15
N ALA A 92 1.68 27.39 3.83
CA ALA A 92 1.48 26.19 3.02
C ALA A 92 2.40 25.03 3.45
N VAL A 93 3.68 25.32 3.71
CA VAL A 93 4.65 24.33 4.20
C VAL A 93 4.27 23.83 5.60
N GLY A 94 3.85 24.71 6.49
CA GLY A 94 3.41 24.36 7.84
C GLY A 94 2.23 23.40 7.84
N VAL A 95 1.19 23.68 7.06
CA VAL A 95 0.03 22.78 6.93
C VAL A 95 0.42 21.45 6.29
N LYS A 96 1.26 21.46 5.24
CA LYS A 96 1.74 20.24 4.60
C LYS A 96 2.54 19.37 5.56
N LEU A 97 3.39 19.97 6.40
CA LEU A 97 4.13 19.27 7.44
C LEU A 97 3.20 18.68 8.50
N MET A 98 2.19 19.44 8.96
CA MET A 98 1.21 18.96 9.92
C MET A 98 0.41 17.75 9.40
N VAL A 99 -0.05 17.81 8.14
CA VAL A 99 -0.74 16.70 7.47
C VAL A 99 0.19 15.50 7.32
N TYR A 100 1.45 15.72 6.95
CA TYR A 100 2.44 14.65 6.82
C TYR A 100 2.71 13.93 8.16
N LEU A 101 2.89 14.68 9.24
CA LEU A 101 3.09 14.13 10.58
C LEU A 101 1.86 13.35 11.06
N LYS A 102 0.64 13.88 10.83
CA LYS A 102 -0.60 13.16 11.12
C LYS A 102 -0.76 11.90 10.27
N GLY A 103 -0.38 11.95 9.00
CA GLY A 103 -0.46 10.81 8.08
C GLY A 103 0.48 9.66 8.47
N LYS A 104 1.70 9.97 8.92
CA LYS A 104 2.65 8.95 9.43
C LYS A 104 2.16 8.29 10.72
N ASN A 105 1.49 9.05 11.58
CA ASN A 105 0.93 8.57 12.84
C ASN A 105 -0.52 8.06 12.72
N ALA A 106 -1.04 7.90 11.50
CA ALA A 106 -2.36 7.33 11.26
C ALA A 106 -2.37 5.86 11.65
N LYS A 107 -2.67 5.61 12.92
CA LYS A 107 -2.97 4.27 13.45
C LYS A 107 -4.18 3.73 12.66
N LYS A 108 -4.03 2.53 12.10
CA LYS A 108 -5.12 1.84 11.40
C LYS A 108 -6.12 1.30 12.43
N PHE A 109 -7.03 2.17 12.87
CA PHE A 109 -8.14 1.76 13.72
C PHE A 109 -9.23 1.10 12.86
N ARG A 110 -9.69 -0.08 13.28
CA ARG A 110 -10.92 -0.69 12.77
C ARG A 110 -12.02 -0.36 13.77
N GLN A 111 -12.89 0.57 13.43
CA GLN A 111 -14.05 0.87 14.26
C GLN A 111 -15.02 -0.32 14.20
N GLY A 112 -15.46 -0.80 15.36
CA GLY A 112 -16.41 -1.91 15.48
C GLY A 112 -15.83 -3.32 15.33
N VAL A 113 -14.50 -3.49 15.32
CA VAL A 113 -13.88 -4.80 15.19
C VAL A 113 -12.82 -5.01 16.25
N GLU A 114 -12.93 -6.11 17.00
CA GLU A 114 -11.95 -6.48 18.03
C GLU A 114 -10.52 -6.58 17.46
N TYR A 115 -9.58 -6.21 18.31
CA TYR A 115 -8.17 -6.34 18.02
C TYR A 115 -7.81 -7.81 17.81
N GLY A 116 -7.19 -8.13 16.68
CA GLY A 116 -6.86 -9.52 16.31
C GLY A 116 -7.90 -10.22 15.42
N SER A 117 -8.97 -9.54 15.04
CA SER A 117 -9.94 -10.04 14.05
C SER A 117 -9.29 -10.51 12.74
N ALA A 118 -9.64 -11.74 12.35
CA ALA A 118 -9.20 -12.33 11.10
C ALA A 118 -9.85 -11.60 9.90
N ARG A 119 -9.11 -11.51 8.80
CA ARG A 119 -9.64 -11.10 7.49
C ARG A 119 -9.26 -12.14 6.45
N TRP A 120 -10.00 -12.16 5.35
CA TRP A 120 -9.56 -12.88 4.15
C TRP A 120 -8.21 -12.33 3.69
N GLY A 121 -7.26 -13.26 3.53
CA GLY A 121 -5.93 -12.98 3.03
C GLY A 121 -5.90 -12.91 1.52
N THR A 122 -4.90 -12.23 0.99
CA THR A 122 -4.55 -12.23 -0.44
C THR A 122 -3.22 -12.95 -0.64
N ALA A 123 -2.89 -13.33 -1.87
CA ALA A 123 -1.61 -13.98 -2.19
C ALA A 123 -0.38 -13.15 -1.76
N LYS A 124 -0.52 -11.83 -1.65
CA LYS A 124 0.56 -10.94 -1.16
C LYS A 124 0.81 -11.09 0.35
N ASP A 125 -0.20 -11.48 1.10
CA ASP A 125 -0.10 -11.63 2.56
C ASP A 125 0.67 -12.90 2.94
N ILE A 126 0.56 -13.97 2.12
CA ILE A 126 1.23 -15.25 2.37
C ILE A 126 2.66 -15.31 1.79
N ALA A 127 2.97 -14.50 0.77
CA ALA A 127 4.28 -14.45 0.10
C ALA A 127 5.52 -14.46 1.03
N PRO A 128 5.59 -13.68 2.14
CA PRO A 128 6.76 -13.70 3.02
C PRO A 128 6.93 -15.00 3.82
N PHE A 129 5.91 -15.87 3.84
CA PHE A 129 5.93 -17.16 4.54
C PHE A 129 6.28 -18.32 3.62
N ILE A 130 6.52 -18.07 2.33
CA ILE A 130 6.86 -19.08 1.32
C ILE A 130 8.39 -19.15 1.18
N ASP A 131 8.92 -20.38 1.17
CA ASP A 131 10.32 -20.66 0.85
C ASP A 131 10.54 -20.56 -0.67
N PRO A 132 11.66 -19.98 -1.13
CA PRO A 132 12.01 -20.00 -2.56
C PRO A 132 12.06 -21.40 -3.17
N ILE A 133 12.45 -22.43 -2.40
CA ILE A 133 12.48 -23.81 -2.85
C ILE A 133 11.09 -24.43 -2.67
N PHE A 134 10.41 -24.69 -3.78
CA PHE A 134 9.03 -25.21 -3.78
C PHE A 134 8.86 -26.46 -2.91
N GLU A 135 9.78 -27.41 -3.02
CA GLU A 135 9.77 -28.69 -2.31
C GLU A 135 9.83 -28.56 -0.78
N ASN A 136 10.28 -27.43 -0.27
CA ASN A 136 10.41 -27.15 1.16
C ASN A 136 9.20 -26.41 1.75
N ASN A 137 8.06 -26.44 1.05
CA ASN A 137 6.83 -25.79 1.49
C ASN A 137 5.69 -26.79 1.70
N ILE A 138 4.88 -26.58 2.73
CA ILE A 138 3.57 -27.22 2.87
C ILE A 138 2.61 -26.59 1.87
N LEU A 139 1.92 -27.41 1.10
CA LEU A 139 0.88 -26.99 0.18
C LEU A 139 -0.45 -26.88 0.92
N LEU A 140 -1.01 -25.68 1.01
CA LEU A 140 -2.32 -25.43 1.60
C LEU A 140 -3.38 -25.27 0.50
N THR A 141 -3.07 -24.44 -0.50
CA THR A 141 -3.91 -24.20 -1.67
C THR A 141 -3.02 -24.08 -2.92
N MET A 142 -3.59 -23.65 -4.05
CA MET A 142 -2.83 -23.36 -5.26
C MET A 142 -1.81 -22.22 -5.08
N THR A 143 -2.17 -21.20 -4.29
CA THR A 143 -1.41 -19.95 -4.11
C THR A 143 -0.79 -19.82 -2.72
N GLU A 144 -1.41 -20.39 -1.69
CA GLU A 144 -0.96 -20.33 -0.31
C GLU A 144 -0.09 -21.54 0.03
N ARG A 145 1.13 -21.27 0.48
CA ARG A 145 2.11 -22.27 0.91
C ARG A 145 2.80 -21.80 2.18
N LEU A 146 3.37 -22.72 2.95
CA LEU A 146 4.04 -22.41 4.21
C LEU A 146 5.43 -23.06 4.25
N THR A 147 6.47 -22.29 4.56
CA THR A 147 7.84 -22.81 4.67
C THR A 147 7.96 -23.87 5.78
N MET A 148 8.69 -24.94 5.48
CA MET A 148 9.06 -25.96 6.46
C MET A 148 10.29 -25.59 7.29
N ASN A 149 10.98 -24.49 6.99
CA ASN A 149 12.17 -24.07 7.74
C ASN A 149 11.85 -23.72 9.19
N GLY A 150 12.58 -24.31 10.13
CA GLY A 150 12.43 -24.05 11.57
C GLY A 150 12.74 -22.60 11.96
N ARG A 151 13.68 -21.98 11.25
CA ARG A 151 14.21 -20.65 11.57
C ARG A 151 14.24 -19.78 10.31
N PRO A 152 13.13 -19.13 9.94
CA PRO A 152 13.15 -18.13 8.88
C PRO A 152 14.05 -16.95 9.29
N LYS A 153 14.69 -16.29 8.31
CA LYS A 153 15.61 -15.14 8.54
C LYS A 153 15.00 -14.06 9.43
N ASN A 154 13.68 -13.86 9.29
CA ASN A 154 12.91 -12.97 10.15
C ASN A 154 12.02 -13.81 11.09
N PRO A 155 12.28 -13.81 12.41
CA PRO A 155 11.48 -14.57 13.39
C PRO A 155 9.99 -14.24 13.36
N LYS A 156 9.63 -13.02 12.96
CA LYS A 156 8.24 -12.57 12.78
C LYS A 156 7.42 -13.45 11.82
N PHE A 157 8.08 -14.11 10.87
CA PHE A 157 7.44 -14.97 9.88
C PHE A 157 7.44 -16.45 10.29
N ALA A 158 7.97 -16.80 11.47
CA ALA A 158 7.82 -18.14 12.01
C ALA A 158 6.35 -18.38 12.38
N ARG A 159 5.76 -19.41 11.77
CA ARG A 159 4.38 -19.84 12.05
C ARG A 159 4.36 -21.30 12.49
N ASN A 160 3.29 -21.65 13.19
CA ASN A 160 2.98 -23.05 13.47
C ASN A 160 2.77 -23.80 12.15
N LYS A 161 3.38 -24.97 12.03
CA LYS A 161 3.37 -25.81 10.82
C LYS A 161 2.40 -26.98 10.93
N ASN A 162 1.80 -27.16 12.10
CA ASN A 162 0.77 -28.18 12.29
C ASN A 162 -0.49 -27.73 11.57
N VAL A 163 -0.99 -28.57 10.67
CA VAL A 163 -2.20 -28.29 9.88
C VAL A 163 -3.27 -29.30 10.25
N ILE A 164 -4.43 -28.80 10.65
CA ILE A 164 -5.64 -29.60 10.82
C ILE A 164 -6.54 -29.40 9.61
N VAL A 165 -6.95 -30.50 8.98
CA VAL A 165 -7.84 -30.47 7.81
C VAL A 165 -9.19 -31.06 8.18
N ILE A 166 -10.19 -30.19 8.29
CA ILE A 166 -11.56 -30.56 8.64
C ILE A 166 -12.42 -30.54 7.38
N GLY A 167 -13.31 -31.53 7.23
CA GLY A 167 -14.27 -31.58 6.13
C GLY A 167 -15.13 -32.84 6.21
N GLY A 168 -16.33 -32.79 5.63
CA GLY A 168 -17.25 -33.93 5.60
C GLY A 168 -16.72 -35.16 4.85
N SER A 169 -17.47 -36.27 4.88
CA SER A 169 -17.16 -37.44 4.06
C SER A 169 -17.19 -37.06 2.57
N GLY A 170 -16.28 -37.62 1.74
CA GLY A 170 -16.23 -37.32 0.31
C GLY A 170 -15.63 -35.97 -0.10
N SER A 171 -15.36 -35.05 0.84
CA SER A 171 -14.77 -33.71 0.57
C SER A 171 -13.37 -33.72 -0.07
N GLY A 172 -12.75 -34.89 -0.24
CA GLY A 172 -11.49 -35.04 -0.94
C GLY A 172 -10.26 -34.63 -0.12
N LYS A 173 -10.33 -34.54 1.22
CA LYS A 173 -9.18 -34.26 2.12
C LYS A 173 -7.92 -35.04 1.72
N THR A 174 -8.06 -36.35 1.49
CA THR A 174 -6.94 -37.21 1.08
C THR A 174 -6.43 -36.86 -0.33
N ARG A 175 -7.31 -36.56 -1.28
CA ARG A 175 -6.95 -36.28 -2.68
C ARG A 175 -6.33 -34.89 -2.86
N PHE A 176 -6.86 -33.88 -2.18
CA PHE A 176 -6.50 -32.49 -2.40
C PHE A 176 -5.43 -31.97 -1.43
N TYR A 177 -5.34 -32.51 -0.21
CA TYR A 177 -4.34 -32.08 0.76
C TYR A 177 -3.24 -33.12 0.99
N VAL A 178 -3.62 -34.34 1.37
CA VAL A 178 -2.64 -35.36 1.78
C VAL A 178 -1.78 -35.82 0.60
N LYS A 179 -2.42 -36.19 -0.54
CA LYS A 179 -1.69 -36.71 -1.71
C LYS A 179 -0.70 -35.72 -2.31
N PRO A 180 -1.03 -34.43 -2.56
CA PRO A 180 -0.07 -33.49 -3.12
C PRO A 180 1.14 -33.27 -2.22
N ASN A 181 0.93 -33.15 -0.89
CA ASN A 181 2.03 -33.01 0.06
C ASN A 181 2.91 -34.27 0.11
N LEU A 182 2.33 -35.48 0.08
CA LEU A 182 3.11 -36.73 0.00
C LEU A 182 3.87 -36.86 -1.33
N MET A 183 3.23 -36.48 -2.44
CA MET A 183 3.84 -36.57 -3.77
C MET A 183 4.99 -35.60 -3.95
N GLN A 184 5.03 -34.49 -3.20
CA GLN A 184 6.11 -33.51 -3.28
C GLN A 184 7.47 -34.11 -2.87
N MET A 185 7.49 -35.08 -1.94
CA MET A 185 8.69 -35.84 -1.50
C MET A 185 9.95 -34.97 -1.42
N GLY A 186 9.91 -33.89 -0.65
CA GLY A 186 11.06 -33.00 -0.52
C GLY A 186 12.30 -33.77 -0.02
N LYS A 187 13.48 -33.42 -0.56
CA LYS A 187 14.76 -34.12 -0.30
C LYS A 187 15.10 -34.33 1.18
N TYR A 188 14.58 -33.47 2.06
CA TYR A 188 14.87 -33.47 3.50
C TYR A 188 13.62 -33.74 4.36
N ILE A 189 12.59 -34.39 3.81
CA ILE A 189 11.31 -34.62 4.49
C ILE A 189 11.03 -36.11 4.62
N SER A 190 10.79 -36.56 5.85
CA SER A 190 10.29 -37.90 6.15
C SER A 190 8.81 -37.84 6.51
N TYR A 191 8.01 -38.74 5.93
CA TYR A 191 6.58 -38.85 6.21
C TYR A 191 6.29 -40.16 6.95
N VAL A 192 5.46 -40.06 7.99
CA VAL A 192 4.81 -41.20 8.63
C VAL A 192 3.33 -41.01 8.40
N VAL A 193 2.66 -42.00 7.79
CA VAL A 193 1.26 -41.89 7.38
C VAL A 193 0.50 -43.10 7.91
N THR A 194 -0.54 -42.85 8.68
CA THR A 194 -1.52 -43.86 9.05
C THR A 194 -2.56 -43.95 7.94
N ASP A 195 -2.55 -45.05 7.19
CA ASP A 195 -3.41 -45.24 6.01
C ASP A 195 -4.38 -46.41 6.20
N PRO A 196 -5.49 -46.20 6.92
CA PRO A 196 -6.41 -47.28 7.29
C PRO A 196 -7.07 -47.97 6.09
N LYS A 197 -7.04 -47.36 4.89
CA LYS A 197 -7.64 -47.89 3.65
C LYS A 197 -6.61 -48.21 2.56
N GLY A 198 -5.31 -48.03 2.79
CA GLY A 198 -4.26 -48.24 1.77
C GLY A 198 -4.30 -47.27 0.58
N SER A 199 -5.06 -46.18 0.69
CA SER A 199 -5.31 -45.24 -0.42
C SER A 199 -4.16 -44.25 -0.67
N ALA A 200 -3.40 -43.93 0.38
CA ALA A 200 -2.20 -43.10 0.32
C ALA A 200 -1.00 -43.93 -0.17
N ARG A 201 -0.87 -45.18 0.31
CA ARG A 201 0.15 -46.15 -0.13
C ARG A 201 0.09 -46.39 -1.64
N ARG A 202 -1.12 -46.56 -2.21
CA ARG A 202 -1.28 -46.77 -3.66
C ARG A 202 -0.84 -45.56 -4.49
N SER A 203 -0.96 -44.35 -3.96
CA SER A 203 -0.54 -43.13 -4.66
C SER A 203 0.96 -42.87 -4.60
N SER A 204 1.64 -43.23 -3.49
CA SER A 204 3.10 -43.10 -3.41
C SER A 204 3.80 -44.12 -4.32
N LEU A 205 3.33 -45.38 -4.31
CA LEU A 205 3.88 -46.47 -5.12
C LEU A 205 3.93 -46.17 -6.62
N LYS A 206 2.91 -45.47 -7.14
CA LYS A 206 2.80 -45.12 -8.57
C LYS A 206 3.87 -44.12 -9.05
N ARG A 207 4.51 -43.37 -8.14
CA ARG A 207 5.55 -42.39 -8.50
C ARG A 207 6.96 -42.94 -8.33
N THR A 208 7.21 -43.71 -7.28
CA THR A 208 8.57 -44.19 -6.93
C THR A 208 8.88 -45.58 -7.47
N GLY A 209 7.89 -46.34 -7.96
CA GLY A 209 8.10 -47.68 -8.52
C GLY A 209 8.48 -48.75 -7.49
N THR A 210 8.86 -48.37 -6.27
CA THR A 210 9.21 -49.25 -5.15
C THR A 210 8.35 -48.95 -3.92
N SER A 211 7.97 -50.00 -3.17
CA SER A 211 7.25 -49.88 -1.89
C SER A 211 8.17 -49.58 -0.70
N GLN A 212 9.47 -49.47 -0.95
CA GLN A 212 10.49 -49.25 0.07
C GLN A 212 11.31 -48.02 -0.29
N LEU A 213 10.92 -46.88 0.27
CA LEU A 213 11.82 -45.76 0.48
C LEU A 213 11.53 -45.27 1.89
N ASN A 214 12.39 -45.57 2.86
CA ASN A 214 12.49 -44.95 4.21
C ASN A 214 11.21 -44.65 5.01
N HIS A 215 10.08 -45.31 4.71
CA HIS A 215 8.78 -45.04 5.32
C HIS A 215 8.29 -46.28 6.05
N CYS A 216 8.22 -46.21 7.38
CA CYS A 216 7.39 -47.13 8.14
C CYS A 216 5.93 -46.68 7.95
N LEU A 217 5.26 -47.27 6.96
CA LEU A 217 3.81 -47.19 6.80
C LEU A 217 3.19 -48.22 7.74
N LEU A 218 2.94 -47.81 8.99
CA LEU A 218 2.15 -48.59 9.96
C LEU A 218 0.67 -48.63 9.55
#